data_AF-A0A525VZZ7-F1
#
_entry.id   AF-A0A525VZZ7-F1
#
_cell.length_a   1.000
_cell.length_b   1.000
_cell.length_c   1.000
_cell.angle_alpha   90.00
_cell.angle_beta   90.00
_cell.angle_gamma   90.00
#
_symmetry.space_group_name_H-M   'P 1'
#
loop_
_entity.id
_entity.type
_entity.pdbx_description
1 polymer ?
#
loop_
_entity_poly.entity_id
_entity_poly.type
_entity_poly.pdbx_seq_one_letter_code
_entity_poly.pdbx_strand_id
1 'polypeptide(L)'
;MPSPIRSEDATELRQLRTIPLSTLNALLPLGTHVLIEENAIEAFLVALEGSPPDWATVYGYGHHDLGHDERLFNLNRERDVAREENPVLNWHVAFVWPGELSQFDPDTKSYTVAIGPAFTATGWGMVRFKPEEFPSNLRARPNKKLAGLISRSLAKREKVEVVVVMAGVLIPTESIIYDFSHEEEGVGLIMPVVRVEQVEVVLKPHAR
;
A
#
# COMPACT_ATOMS: atom_id res chain seq x y z
N MET A 1 28.29 -27.11 -0.08
CA MET A 1 27.54 -25.88 0.27
C MET A 1 26.21 -25.96 -0.45
N PRO A 2 25.08 -26.23 0.21
CA PRO A 2 23.80 -26.24 -0.47
C PRO A 2 23.37 -24.80 -0.75
N SER A 3 23.01 -24.53 -2.01
CA SER A 3 22.46 -23.26 -2.48
C SER A 3 21.20 -22.89 -1.70
N PRO A 4 20.95 -21.60 -1.40
CA PRO A 4 19.66 -21.20 -0.88
C PRO A 4 18.62 -21.46 -1.97
N ILE A 5 17.57 -22.18 -1.57
CA ILE A 5 16.38 -22.44 -2.35
C ILE A 5 15.82 -21.08 -2.77
N ARG A 6 15.85 -20.81 -4.08
CA ARG A 6 15.07 -19.75 -4.72
C ARG A 6 13.62 -20.02 -4.32
N SER A 7 12.98 -19.11 -3.59
CA SER A 7 11.57 -19.28 -3.21
C SER A 7 10.76 -19.41 -4.50
N GLU A 8 10.33 -20.64 -4.80
CA GLU A 8 9.24 -20.87 -5.73
C GLU A 8 8.08 -19.97 -5.30
N ASP A 9 7.42 -19.35 -6.28
CA ASP A 9 6.18 -18.60 -6.14
C ASP A 9 5.18 -19.37 -5.26
N ALA A 10 5.28 -19.17 -3.94
CA ALA A 10 4.32 -19.69 -3.01
C ALA A 10 3.01 -19.02 -3.38
N THR A 11 2.12 -19.80 -3.99
CA THR A 11 0.80 -19.33 -4.36
C THR A 11 0.09 -18.94 -3.08
N GLU A 12 0.13 -17.66 -2.72
CA GLU A 12 -0.46 -17.15 -1.49
C GLU A 12 -1.97 -17.14 -1.63
N LEU A 13 -2.55 -18.29 -1.31
CA LEU A 13 -3.98 -18.49 -1.26
C LEU A 13 -4.54 -17.84 0.00
N ARG A 14 -5.21 -16.70 -0.16
CA ARG A 14 -5.88 -15.96 0.91
C ARG A 14 -7.37 -16.25 0.92
N GLN A 15 -7.98 -16.21 2.11
CA GLN A 15 -9.43 -16.29 2.22
C GLN A 15 -10.04 -14.95 1.81
N LEU A 16 -11.03 -14.96 0.92
CA LEU A 16 -11.79 -13.75 0.61
C LEU A 16 -12.73 -13.43 1.77
N ARG A 17 -12.49 -12.30 2.43
CA ARG A 17 -13.29 -11.83 3.56
C ARG A 17 -14.40 -10.90 3.10
N THR A 18 -15.47 -10.80 3.89
CA THR A 18 -16.63 -9.93 3.60
C THR A 18 -16.90 -8.98 4.77
N ILE A 19 -15.85 -8.60 5.50
CA ILE A 19 -15.98 -7.71 6.65
C ILE A 19 -15.97 -6.24 6.19
N PRO A 20 -16.63 -5.32 6.92
CA PRO A 20 -16.46 -3.89 6.69
C PRO A 20 -15.02 -3.43 6.98
N LEU A 21 -14.50 -2.48 6.20
CA LEU A 21 -13.16 -1.92 6.45
C LEU A 21 -13.04 -1.24 7.83
N SER A 22 -14.15 -0.71 8.36
CA SER A 22 -14.22 -0.16 9.72
C SER A 22 -13.93 -1.19 10.82
N THR A 23 -13.94 -2.48 10.50
CA THR A 23 -13.65 -3.58 11.44
C THR A 23 -12.27 -4.21 11.20
N LEU A 24 -11.41 -3.62 10.36
CA LEU A 24 -10.08 -4.15 10.03
C LEU A 24 -9.20 -4.38 11.25
N ASN A 25 -9.31 -3.54 12.27
CA ASN A 25 -8.55 -3.69 13.52
C ASN A 25 -8.72 -5.08 14.17
N ALA A 26 -9.84 -5.78 13.92
CA ALA A 26 -10.07 -7.12 14.43
C ALA A 26 -9.27 -8.22 13.69
N LEU A 27 -8.72 -7.92 12.51
CA LEU A 27 -7.91 -8.85 11.71
C LEU A 27 -6.40 -8.59 11.82
N LEU A 28 -6.02 -7.43 12.34
CA LEU A 28 -4.64 -6.95 12.36
C LEU A 28 -4.00 -7.22 13.73
N PRO A 29 -2.65 -7.29 13.79
CA PRO A 29 -1.94 -7.37 15.05
C PRO A 29 -2.32 -6.23 16.00
N LEU A 30 -2.32 -6.51 17.30
CA LEU A 30 -2.64 -5.51 18.32
C LEU A 30 -1.67 -4.32 18.21
N GLY A 31 -2.19 -3.09 18.25
CA GLY A 31 -1.38 -1.88 18.13
C GLY A 31 -1.07 -1.47 16.69
N THR A 32 -1.68 -2.12 15.69
CA THR A 32 -1.54 -1.68 14.29
C THR A 32 -2.21 -0.33 14.05
N HIS A 33 -1.48 0.60 13.45
CA HIS A 33 -1.97 1.89 12.99
C HIS A 33 -2.58 1.75 11.58
N VAL A 34 -3.89 1.94 11.46
CA VAL A 34 -4.59 1.86 10.16
C VAL A 34 -4.49 3.19 9.43
N LEU A 35 -3.71 3.21 8.35
CA LEU A 35 -3.36 4.37 7.53
C LEU A 35 -4.10 4.31 6.18
N ILE A 36 -5.43 4.40 6.24
CA ILE A 36 -6.30 4.40 5.05
C ILE A 36 -6.86 5.80 4.79
N GLU A 37 -7.38 6.42 5.85
CA GLU A 37 -7.97 7.76 5.79
C GLU A 37 -6.87 8.84 5.81
N GLU A 38 -7.11 9.94 5.08
CA GLU A 38 -6.20 11.08 4.97
C GLU A 38 -5.69 11.57 6.33
N ASN A 39 -6.60 11.78 7.29
CA ASN A 39 -6.24 12.27 8.63
C ASN A 39 -5.32 11.33 9.41
N ALA A 40 -5.46 10.01 9.26
CA ALA A 40 -4.61 9.03 9.91
C ALA A 40 -3.22 9.01 9.28
N ILE A 41 -3.15 9.12 7.94
CA ILE A 41 -1.90 9.23 7.20
C ILE A 41 -1.15 10.51 7.60
N GLU A 42 -1.83 11.65 7.65
CA GLU A 42 -1.20 12.91 8.07
C GLU A 42 -0.69 12.86 9.50
N ALA A 43 -1.47 12.33 10.45
CA ALA A 43 -1.04 12.18 11.83
C ALA A 43 0.20 11.29 11.96
N PHE A 44 0.28 10.22 11.15
CA PHE A 44 1.45 9.38 11.05
C PHE A 44 2.67 10.14 10.51
N LEU A 45 2.51 10.91 9.43
CA LEU A 45 3.59 11.72 8.86
C LEU A 45 4.04 12.82 9.84
N VAL A 46 3.14 13.48 10.57
CA VAL A 46 3.52 14.41 11.63
C VAL A 46 4.34 13.72 12.71
N ALA A 47 3.94 12.52 13.14
CA ALA A 47 4.69 11.78 14.16
C ALA A 47 6.08 11.34 13.67
N LEU A 48 6.22 10.99 12.40
CA LEU A 48 7.48 10.49 11.82
C LEU A 48 8.42 11.61 11.35
N GLU A 49 7.88 12.66 10.73
CA GLU A 49 8.60 13.69 9.98
C GLU A 49 8.39 15.11 10.53
N GLY A 50 7.47 15.30 11.48
CA GLY A 50 7.19 16.60 12.10
C GLY A 50 6.35 17.54 11.22
N SER A 51 6.91 18.01 10.11
CA SER A 51 6.24 18.97 9.20
C SER A 51 6.45 18.64 7.71
N PRO A 52 5.47 18.94 6.84
CA PRO A 52 5.58 18.69 5.41
C PRO A 52 6.75 19.46 4.77
N PRO A 53 7.38 18.90 3.73
CA PRO A 53 8.35 19.64 2.92
C PRO A 53 7.71 20.86 2.25
N ASP A 54 8.49 21.92 2.06
CA ASP A 54 8.11 23.03 1.19
C ASP A 54 8.30 22.60 -0.27
N TRP A 55 7.28 21.96 -0.82
CA TRP A 55 7.31 21.45 -2.19
C TRP A 55 7.54 22.52 -3.24
N ALA A 56 7.09 23.77 -3.02
CA ALA A 56 7.34 24.85 -3.96
C ALA A 56 8.84 25.16 -4.05
N THR A 57 9.52 25.23 -2.90
CA THR A 57 10.97 25.43 -2.85
C THR A 57 11.74 24.23 -3.42
N VAL A 58 11.30 23.00 -3.10
CA VAL A 58 11.96 21.78 -3.59
C VAL A 58 11.78 21.64 -5.11
N TYR A 59 10.57 21.81 -5.62
CA TYR A 59 10.25 21.73 -7.04
C TYR A 59 10.92 22.84 -7.86
N GLY A 60 10.95 24.06 -7.32
CA GLY A 60 11.53 25.25 -7.96
C GLY A 60 10.81 25.62 -9.26
N TYR A 61 11.58 25.82 -10.33
CA TYR A 61 11.02 26.22 -11.65
C TYR A 61 10.67 25.02 -12.56
N GLY A 62 10.40 23.87 -11.96
CA GLY A 62 10.06 22.62 -12.66
C GLY A 62 11.26 21.90 -13.26
N HIS A 63 11.00 20.95 -14.15
CA HIS A 63 12.00 19.99 -14.65
C HIS A 63 13.18 20.60 -15.43
N HIS A 64 13.14 21.88 -15.75
CA HIS A 64 14.23 22.60 -16.41
C HIS A 64 15.16 23.35 -15.43
N ASP A 65 14.82 23.34 -14.15
CA ASP A 65 15.66 23.90 -13.09
C ASP A 65 16.86 22.98 -12.84
N LEU A 66 18.08 23.50 -13.01
CA LEU A 66 19.31 22.75 -12.83
C LEU A 66 19.46 22.15 -11.43
N GLY A 67 18.82 22.73 -10.42
CA GLY A 67 18.84 22.25 -9.04
C GLY A 67 17.66 21.35 -8.65
N HIS A 68 16.76 21.02 -9.58
CA HIS A 68 15.53 20.24 -9.31
C HIS A 68 15.83 18.91 -8.61
N ASP A 69 16.69 18.08 -9.22
CA ASP A 69 17.05 16.77 -8.68
C ASP A 69 17.92 16.87 -7.42
N GLU A 70 18.82 17.86 -7.38
CA GLU A 70 19.74 18.06 -6.25
C GLU A 70 18.98 18.44 -4.97
N ARG A 71 17.98 19.32 -5.05
CA ARG A 71 17.14 19.70 -3.90
C ARG A 71 16.35 18.51 -3.37
N LEU A 72 15.75 17.71 -4.25
CA LEU A 72 15.02 16.50 -3.85
C LEU A 72 15.95 15.45 -3.21
N PHE A 73 17.13 15.25 -3.79
CA PHE A 73 18.14 14.34 -3.25
C PHE A 73 18.61 14.77 -1.85
N ASN A 74 18.93 16.06 -1.69
CA ASN A 74 19.33 16.62 -0.40
C ASN A 74 18.21 16.50 0.64
N LEU A 75 16.96 16.78 0.27
CA LEU A 75 15.79 16.58 1.14
C LEU A 75 15.68 15.13 1.63
N ASN A 76 15.74 14.16 0.71
CA ASN A 76 15.68 12.74 1.09
C ASN A 76 16.78 12.40 2.12
N ARG A 77 18.03 12.80 1.85
CA ARG A 77 19.16 12.53 2.76
C ARG A 77 19.00 13.20 4.12
N GLU A 78 18.55 14.45 4.17
CA GLU A 78 18.31 15.17 5.43
C GLU A 78 17.21 14.49 6.26
N ARG A 79 16.12 14.07 5.61
CA ARG A 79 15.02 13.36 6.28
C ARG A 79 15.41 11.96 6.72
N ASP A 80 16.22 11.24 5.96
CA ASP A 80 16.76 9.93 6.36
C ASP A 80 17.54 10.04 7.67
N VAL A 81 18.44 11.02 7.78
CA VAL A 81 19.19 11.27 9.01
C VAL A 81 18.26 11.70 10.15
N ALA A 82 17.29 12.58 9.90
CA ALA A 82 16.37 13.05 10.93
C ALA A 82 15.44 11.97 11.48
N ARG A 83 15.17 10.91 10.68
CA ARG A 83 14.34 9.78 11.09
C ARG A 83 15.10 8.74 11.91
N GLU A 84 16.43 8.76 11.90
CA GLU A 84 17.23 7.77 12.63
C GLU A 84 16.79 7.69 14.10
N GLU A 85 16.57 6.48 14.61
CA GLU A 85 16.07 6.20 15.96
C GLU A 85 14.63 6.70 16.28
N ASN A 86 13.89 7.28 15.33
CA ASN A 86 12.50 7.68 15.58
C ASN A 86 11.65 6.44 15.96
N PRO A 87 11.00 6.40 17.14
CA PRO A 87 10.24 5.24 17.59
C PRO A 87 9.08 4.88 16.66
N VAL A 88 8.57 5.83 15.87
CA VAL A 88 7.53 5.62 14.86
C VAL A 88 7.98 4.65 13.76
N LEU A 89 9.29 4.52 13.51
CA LEU A 89 9.81 3.51 12.58
C LEU A 89 9.44 2.07 12.96
N ASN A 90 9.18 1.83 14.25
CA ASN A 90 8.79 0.51 14.76
C ASN A 90 7.27 0.31 14.84
N TRP A 91 6.48 1.29 14.39
CA TRP A 91 5.03 1.12 14.37
C TRP A 91 4.64 0.05 13.36
N HIS A 92 3.75 -0.83 13.79
CA HIS A 92 3.05 -1.70 12.85
C HIS A 92 1.96 -0.86 12.18
N VAL A 93 1.98 -0.78 10.86
CA VAL A 93 1.07 0.02 10.05
C VAL A 93 0.27 -0.89 9.13
N ALA A 94 -0.94 -0.46 8.77
CA ALA A 94 -1.76 -1.12 7.76
C ALA A 94 -2.25 -0.11 6.73
N PHE A 95 -2.12 -0.45 5.45
CA PHE A 95 -2.56 0.36 4.33
C PHE A 95 -3.29 -0.54 3.31
N VAL A 96 -3.93 0.09 2.32
CA VAL A 96 -4.75 -0.64 1.35
C VAL A 96 -4.44 -0.29 -0.07
N TRP A 97 -4.48 -1.29 -0.93
CA TRP A 97 -4.48 -1.13 -2.39
C TRP A 97 -5.80 -1.64 -2.98
N PRO A 98 -6.38 -0.94 -3.97
CA PRO A 98 -7.53 -1.45 -4.71
C PRO A 98 -7.15 -2.68 -5.52
N GLY A 99 -8.11 -3.57 -5.70
CA GLY A 99 -7.96 -4.70 -6.61
C GLY A 99 -9.29 -5.18 -7.20
N GLU A 100 -9.19 -6.15 -8.09
CA GLU A 100 -10.31 -6.81 -8.73
C GLU A 100 -10.06 -8.32 -8.85
N LEU A 101 -11.12 -9.11 -8.62
CA LEU A 101 -11.09 -10.54 -8.91
C LEU A 101 -11.23 -10.75 -10.41
N SER A 102 -10.43 -11.67 -10.94
CA SER A 102 -10.44 -11.99 -12.36
C SER A 102 -10.75 -13.48 -12.61
N GLN A 103 -9.78 -14.25 -13.09
CA GLN A 103 -9.98 -15.62 -13.54
C GLN A 103 -10.17 -16.58 -12.38
N PHE A 104 -11.19 -17.45 -12.49
CA PHE A 104 -11.38 -18.57 -11.57
C PHE A 104 -10.43 -19.71 -11.93
N ASP A 105 -9.76 -20.26 -10.92
CA ASP A 105 -8.93 -21.44 -11.02
C ASP A 105 -9.66 -22.64 -10.37
N PRO A 106 -9.95 -23.70 -11.14
CA PRO A 106 -10.64 -24.88 -10.63
C PRO A 106 -9.80 -25.74 -9.68
N ASP A 107 -8.48 -25.75 -9.83
CA ASP A 107 -7.56 -26.57 -9.05
C ASP A 107 -7.44 -26.02 -7.63
N THR A 108 -7.25 -24.70 -7.51
CA THR A 108 -7.15 -24.02 -6.22
C THR A 108 -8.50 -23.53 -5.67
N LYS A 109 -9.57 -23.62 -6.48
CA LYS A 109 -10.92 -23.11 -6.18
C LYS A 109 -10.89 -21.65 -5.71
N SER A 110 -10.13 -20.82 -6.41
CA SER A 110 -9.88 -19.42 -6.06
C SER A 110 -9.92 -18.52 -7.28
N TYR A 111 -9.91 -17.21 -7.05
CA TYR A 111 -9.79 -16.21 -8.11
C TYR A 111 -8.42 -15.54 -8.03
N THR A 112 -7.82 -15.25 -9.17
CA THR A 112 -6.65 -14.35 -9.25
C THR A 112 -7.08 -12.95 -8.82
N VAL A 113 -6.21 -12.25 -8.10
CA VAL A 113 -6.42 -10.86 -7.69
C VAL A 113 -5.48 -9.95 -8.47
N ALA A 114 -6.04 -9.10 -9.32
CA ALA A 114 -5.30 -7.98 -9.89
C ALA A 114 -5.37 -6.81 -8.91
N ILE A 115 -4.26 -6.09 -8.72
CA ILE A 115 -4.17 -4.98 -7.77
C ILE A 115 -3.44 -3.80 -8.42
N GLY A 116 -3.67 -2.60 -7.89
CA GLY A 116 -2.89 -1.42 -8.23
C GLY A 116 -2.61 -0.57 -7.01
N PRO A 117 -1.58 0.30 -7.06
CA PRO A 117 -1.30 1.21 -5.97
C PRO A 117 -2.47 2.17 -5.72
N ALA A 118 -2.65 2.56 -4.47
CA ALA A 118 -3.54 3.64 -4.07
C ALA A 118 -2.74 4.92 -3.84
N PHE A 119 -3.32 6.05 -4.25
CA PHE A 119 -2.80 7.39 -4.02
C PHE A 119 -3.79 8.14 -3.14
N THR A 120 -3.29 8.75 -2.06
CA THR A 120 -4.09 9.58 -1.16
C THR A 120 -3.53 10.98 -1.15
N ALA A 121 -4.33 11.97 -1.59
CA ALA A 121 -3.98 13.37 -1.49
C ALA A 121 -4.02 13.81 -0.01
N THR A 122 -3.02 14.59 0.41
CA THR A 122 -2.87 15.11 1.77
C THR A 122 -2.23 16.50 1.72
N GLY A 123 -2.21 17.22 2.84
CA GLY A 123 -1.42 18.44 3.00
C GLY A 123 0.10 18.24 2.92
N TRP A 124 0.56 16.98 2.98
CA TRP A 124 1.95 16.62 2.74
C TRP A 124 2.28 16.44 1.26
N GLY A 125 1.29 16.39 0.37
CA GLY A 125 1.43 15.97 -1.02
C GLY A 125 0.70 14.64 -1.28
N MET A 126 1.09 13.95 -2.34
CA MET A 126 0.49 12.67 -2.71
C MET A 126 1.16 11.52 -1.97
N VAL A 127 0.41 10.74 -1.19
CA VAL A 127 0.95 9.59 -0.47
C VAL A 127 0.66 8.30 -1.22
N ARG A 128 1.70 7.47 -1.43
CA ARG A 128 1.60 6.13 -2.03
C ARG A 128 2.47 5.14 -1.25
N PHE A 129 1.84 4.35 -0.38
CA PHE A 129 2.55 3.26 0.31
C PHE A 129 3.18 2.28 -0.69
N LYS A 130 4.44 1.92 -0.43
CA LYS A 130 5.23 0.99 -1.24
C LYS A 130 5.52 -0.26 -0.42
N PRO A 131 4.94 -1.42 -0.72
CA PRO A 131 5.40 -2.67 -0.13
C PRO A 131 6.83 -2.99 -0.61
N GLU A 132 7.70 -3.44 0.29
CA GLU A 132 9.07 -3.91 -0.03
C GLU A 132 9.00 -5.06 -1.03
N GLU A 133 8.23 -6.08 -0.68
CA GLU A 133 7.89 -7.23 -1.49
C GLU A 133 6.38 -7.38 -1.51
N PHE A 134 5.84 -7.76 -2.67
CA PHE A 134 4.42 -8.04 -2.83
C PHE A 134 4.22 -9.38 -3.55
N PRO A 135 3.29 -10.24 -3.08
CA PRO A 135 3.01 -11.53 -3.72
C PRO A 135 2.42 -11.34 -5.13
N SER A 136 3.23 -11.58 -6.16
CA SER A 136 2.88 -11.46 -7.59
C SER A 136 1.69 -12.35 -8.01
N ASN A 137 1.44 -13.44 -7.29
CA ASN A 137 0.45 -14.47 -7.62
C ASN A 137 -0.68 -14.56 -6.58
N LEU A 138 -1.11 -13.42 -6.03
CA LEU A 138 -2.16 -13.36 -5.01
C LEU A 138 -3.47 -13.97 -5.50
N ARG A 139 -4.05 -14.86 -4.68
CA ARG A 139 -5.32 -15.53 -4.98
C ARG A 139 -6.27 -15.45 -3.80
N ALA A 140 -7.55 -15.27 -4.11
CA ALA A 140 -8.60 -15.15 -3.12
C ALA A 140 -9.60 -16.32 -3.23
N ARG A 141 -9.78 -17.07 -2.16
CA ARG A 141 -10.74 -18.16 -2.05
C ARG A 141 -12.02 -17.69 -1.33
N PRO A 142 -13.16 -17.57 -2.03
CA PRO A 142 -14.43 -17.31 -1.38
C PRO A 142 -15.01 -18.55 -0.69
N ASN A 143 -15.97 -18.33 0.20
CA ASN A 143 -16.85 -19.40 0.66
C ASN A 143 -17.81 -19.86 -0.46
N LYS A 144 -18.44 -21.03 -0.30
CA LYS A 144 -19.32 -21.64 -1.32
C LYS A 144 -20.45 -20.71 -1.79
N LYS A 145 -21.08 -19.96 -0.88
CA LYS A 145 -22.19 -19.06 -1.19
C LYS A 145 -21.71 -17.89 -2.05
N LEU A 146 -20.56 -17.32 -1.69
CA LEU A 146 -19.97 -16.17 -2.35
C LEU A 146 -19.37 -16.54 -3.72
N ALA A 147 -18.78 -17.74 -3.86
CA ALA A 147 -18.25 -18.23 -5.13
C ALA A 147 -19.30 -18.18 -6.26
N GLY A 148 -20.53 -18.63 -5.97
CA GLY A 148 -21.61 -18.59 -6.97
C GLY A 148 -22.04 -17.17 -7.35
N LEU A 149 -21.97 -16.21 -6.43
CA LEU A 149 -22.26 -14.80 -6.71
C LEU A 149 -21.17 -14.19 -7.60
N ILE A 150 -19.91 -14.38 -7.22
CA ILE A 150 -18.75 -13.87 -7.97
C ILE A 150 -18.73 -14.44 -9.39
N SER A 151 -18.88 -15.77 -9.55
CA SER A 151 -18.92 -16.38 -10.89
C SER A 151 -20.03 -15.83 -11.77
N ARG A 152 -21.21 -15.52 -11.20
CA ARG A 152 -22.31 -14.90 -11.97
C ARG A 152 -21.99 -13.48 -12.40
N SER A 153 -21.41 -12.65 -11.51
CA SER A 153 -21.01 -11.29 -11.87
C SER A 153 -19.92 -11.28 -12.93
N LEU A 154 -18.89 -12.12 -12.79
CA LEU A 154 -17.84 -12.24 -13.80
C LEU A 154 -18.36 -12.77 -15.14
N ALA A 155 -19.30 -13.72 -15.15
CA ALA A 155 -19.95 -14.19 -16.38
C ALA A 155 -20.73 -13.08 -17.10
N LYS A 156 -21.21 -12.07 -16.37
CA LYS A 156 -21.82 -10.85 -16.92
C LYS A 156 -20.82 -9.75 -17.26
N ARG A 157 -19.52 -10.00 -17.11
CA ARG A 157 -18.43 -9.02 -17.25
C ARG A 157 -18.55 -7.84 -16.27
N GLU A 158 -19.22 -8.05 -15.14
CA GLU A 158 -19.23 -7.08 -14.03
C GLU A 158 -17.91 -7.18 -13.27
N LYS A 159 -17.38 -6.03 -12.85
CA LYS A 159 -16.19 -5.98 -11.98
C LYS A 159 -16.54 -6.45 -10.58
N VAL A 160 -15.67 -7.26 -9.99
CA VAL A 160 -15.75 -7.68 -8.60
C VAL A 160 -14.58 -7.07 -7.86
N GLU A 161 -14.82 -5.89 -7.28
CA GLU A 161 -13.79 -5.12 -6.58
C GLU A 161 -13.45 -5.74 -5.22
N VAL A 162 -12.17 -5.70 -4.89
CA VAL A 162 -11.62 -6.06 -3.59
C VAL A 162 -10.71 -4.95 -3.09
N VAL A 163 -10.44 -5.00 -1.80
CA VAL A 163 -9.41 -4.20 -1.16
C VAL A 163 -8.38 -5.17 -0.60
N VAL A 164 -7.12 -4.97 -0.99
CA VAL A 164 -6.00 -5.73 -0.46
C VAL A 164 -5.39 -4.92 0.67
N VAL A 165 -5.53 -5.45 1.88
CA VAL A 165 -5.01 -4.85 3.11
C VAL A 165 -3.65 -5.45 3.36
N MET A 166 -2.65 -4.60 3.45
CA MET A 166 -1.28 -4.98 3.78
C MET A 166 -0.93 -4.37 5.13
N ALA A 167 -0.29 -5.16 5.97
CA ALA A 167 0.19 -4.70 7.26
C ALA A 167 1.61 -5.19 7.52
N GLY A 168 2.39 -4.38 8.23
CA GLY A 168 3.79 -4.64 8.50
C GLY A 168 4.45 -3.45 9.15
N VAL A 169 5.76 -3.34 9.04
CA VAL A 169 6.55 -2.26 9.63
C VAL A 169 7.33 -1.51 8.56
N LEU A 170 7.66 -0.25 8.83
CA LEU A 170 8.54 0.51 7.93
C LEU A 170 9.92 -0.14 7.87
N ILE A 171 10.60 -0.03 6.74
CA ILE A 171 12.01 -0.40 6.63
C ILE A 171 12.83 0.73 7.24
N PRO A 172 13.53 0.55 8.38
CA PRO A 172 14.19 1.67 9.05
C PRO A 172 15.21 2.41 8.18
N THR A 173 15.90 1.69 7.28
CA THR A 173 16.93 2.25 6.39
C THR A 173 16.37 2.92 5.13
N GLU A 174 15.09 2.70 4.80
CA GLU A 174 14.44 3.21 3.58
C GLU A 174 12.98 3.60 3.86
N SER A 175 12.69 4.15 5.04
CA SER A 175 11.32 4.19 5.57
C SER A 175 10.37 5.08 4.78
N ILE A 176 10.87 6.16 4.20
CA ILE A 176 10.11 7.05 3.32
C ILE A 176 11.01 7.46 2.16
N ILE A 177 10.46 7.37 0.94
CA ILE A 177 11.06 7.94 -0.26
C ILE A 177 10.23 9.15 -0.70
N TYR A 178 10.89 10.28 -0.90
CA TYR A 178 10.30 11.47 -1.50
C TYR A 178 10.64 11.55 -2.99
N ASP A 179 9.63 11.85 -3.80
CA ASP A 179 9.73 12.05 -5.24
C ASP A 179 8.78 13.17 -5.67
N PHE A 180 8.64 13.44 -6.97
CA PHE A 180 7.62 14.32 -7.52
C PHE A 180 6.40 13.52 -8.00
N SER A 181 5.22 14.06 -7.71
CA SER A 181 3.97 13.49 -8.18
C SER A 181 3.87 13.62 -9.69
N HIS A 182 3.43 12.55 -10.34
CA HIS A 182 3.05 12.59 -11.77
C HIS A 182 1.56 12.88 -11.95
N GLU A 183 0.79 12.89 -10.85
CA GLU A 183 -0.65 13.19 -10.86
C GLU A 183 -0.90 14.70 -10.85
N GLU A 184 -0.02 15.48 -10.21
CA GLU A 184 -0.13 16.93 -10.09
C GLU A 184 1.25 17.57 -10.11
N GLU A 185 1.45 18.52 -11.02
CA GLU A 185 2.73 19.21 -11.19
C GLU A 185 3.07 20.04 -9.95
N GLY A 186 4.33 19.98 -9.50
CA GLY A 186 4.79 20.74 -8.34
C GLY A 186 4.44 20.14 -6.98
N VAL A 187 3.66 19.05 -6.95
CA VAL A 187 3.32 18.32 -5.73
C VAL A 187 4.33 17.20 -5.48
N GLY A 188 4.72 17.02 -4.23
CA GLY A 188 5.56 15.89 -3.85
C GLY A 188 4.81 14.56 -3.76
N LEU A 189 5.52 13.49 -4.06
CA LEU A 189 5.11 12.12 -3.84
C LEU A 189 5.85 11.57 -2.61
N ILE A 190 5.11 11.05 -1.64
CA ILE A 190 5.63 10.50 -0.40
C ILE A 190 5.33 9.00 -0.40
N MET A 191 6.38 8.20 -0.32
CA MET A 191 6.28 6.75 -0.39
C MET A 191 6.82 6.11 0.88
N PRO A 192 5.99 5.92 1.91
CA PRO A 192 6.35 5.07 3.04
C PRO A 192 6.60 3.64 2.55
N VAL A 193 7.78 3.10 2.83
CA VAL A 193 8.17 1.76 2.41
C VAL A 193 7.96 0.78 3.56
N VAL A 194 7.11 -0.21 3.32
CA VAL A 194 6.64 -1.14 4.35
C VAL A 194 7.10 -2.55 4.01
N ARG A 195 7.83 -3.20 4.92
CA ARG A 195 8.02 -4.65 4.87
C ARG A 195 6.71 -5.30 5.28
N VAL A 196 6.02 -5.88 4.32
CA VAL A 196 4.71 -6.49 4.53
C VAL A 196 4.85 -7.82 5.26
N GLU A 197 4.12 -7.96 6.36
CA GLU A 197 4.11 -9.15 7.22
C GLU A 197 2.77 -9.89 7.14
N GLN A 198 1.69 -9.19 6.78
CA GLN A 198 0.35 -9.75 6.60
C GLN A 198 -0.35 -9.15 5.40
N VAL A 199 -1.04 -10.02 4.63
CA VAL A 199 -1.90 -9.65 3.51
C VAL A 199 -3.29 -10.24 3.71
N GLU A 200 -4.32 -9.41 3.60
CA GLU A 200 -5.72 -9.81 3.64
C GLU A 200 -6.47 -9.32 2.39
N VAL A 201 -7.40 -10.12 1.88
CA VAL A 201 -8.23 -9.75 0.72
C VAL A 201 -9.67 -9.61 1.17
N VAL A 202 -10.20 -8.39 1.07
CA VAL A 202 -11.55 -8.05 1.51
C VAL A 202 -12.40 -7.69 0.31
N LEU A 203 -13.55 -8.35 0.17
CA LEU A 203 -14.52 -8.01 -0.86
C LEU A 203 -15.11 -6.62 -0.59
N LYS A 204 -15.03 -5.73 -1.58
CA LYS A 204 -15.68 -4.43 -1.49
C LYS A 204 -17.18 -4.62 -1.78
N PRO A 205 -18.07 -4.18 -0.88
CA PRO A 205 -19.50 -4.26 -1.17
C PRO A 205 -19.83 -3.40 -2.39
N HIS A 206 -20.54 -3.95 -3.37
CA HIS A 206 -21.13 -3.13 -4.43
C HIS A 206 -22.07 -2.11 -3.79
N ALA A 207 -21.88 -0.83 -4.09
CA ALA A 207 -22.89 0.19 -3.80
C ALA A 207 -24.20 -0.27 -4.47
N ARG A 208 -25.23 -0.49 -3.65
CA ARG A 208 -26.57 -0.81 -4.14
C ARG A 208 -27.28 0.44 -4.59
#